data_AF-A0A523PZ86-F1
#
_entry.id   AF-A0A523PZ86-F1
#
_cell.length_a   1.000
_cell.length_b   1.000
_cell.length_c   1.000
_cell.angle_alpha   90.00
_cell.angle_beta   90.00
_cell.angle_gamma   90.00
#
_symmetry.space_group_name_H-M   'P 1'
#
loop_
_entity.id
_entity.type
_entity.pdbx_description
1 polymer ?
#
loop_
_entity_poly.entity_id
_entity_poly.type
_entity_poly.pdbx_seq_one_letter_code
_entity_poly.pdbx_strand_id
1 'polypeptide(L)'
;MSYPKAQILIPTDEIRFSGEPEKKILEGLLRNYPNIQSSPVVIDPYFLSIQLEVSTSSLRETLEKLSIQKKVLYLNSSKLSLRFLEIWDKKEIPKLWERFNAIEEEANKKRKEMLYFVGNSEHCRAQMLRYYFNQTKSKSCGICDVCKPYYKPIETNALLEVLKKEEKSLEELLLLFPNWNPKELALLLNHWHFENKIIKTEHNTYLCKL
;
A
#
# COMPACT_ATOMS: atom_id res chain seq x y z
N MET A 1 15.70 -30.08 -2.09
CA MET A 1 16.79 -29.25 -2.65
C MET A 1 16.48 -29.03 -4.12
N SER A 2 16.20 -27.80 -4.53
CA SER A 2 15.96 -27.52 -5.95
C SER A 2 17.30 -27.59 -6.68
N TYR A 3 17.36 -28.23 -7.85
CA TYR A 3 18.57 -28.32 -8.66
C TYR A 3 18.54 -27.24 -9.74
N PRO A 4 19.68 -26.60 -10.07
CA PRO A 4 19.71 -25.58 -11.11
C PRO A 4 19.35 -26.19 -12.46
N LYS A 5 18.67 -25.41 -13.30
CA LYS A 5 18.29 -25.83 -14.66
C LYS A 5 18.96 -24.95 -15.69
N ALA A 6 19.32 -25.53 -16.83
CA ALA A 6 19.85 -24.80 -17.97
C ALA A 6 19.14 -25.25 -19.27
N GLN A 7 18.96 -24.31 -20.20
CA GLN A 7 18.57 -24.57 -21.59
C GLN A 7 19.44 -23.71 -22.50
N ILE A 8 19.98 -24.29 -23.57
CA ILE A 8 20.67 -23.53 -24.62
C ILE A 8 19.60 -23.01 -25.58
N LEU A 9 19.58 -21.69 -25.82
CA LEU A 9 18.59 -21.04 -26.69
C LEU A 9 19.14 -20.73 -28.09
N ILE A 10 20.47 -20.84 -28.27
CA ILE A 10 21.14 -20.54 -29.54
C ILE A 10 21.35 -21.80 -30.40
N PRO A 11 21.34 -21.65 -31.74
CA PRO A 11 21.75 -22.71 -32.66
C PRO A 11 23.21 -23.14 -32.43
N THR A 12 23.51 -24.40 -32.77
CA THR A 12 24.84 -24.99 -32.58
C THR A 12 25.94 -24.26 -33.39
N ASP A 13 25.58 -23.64 -34.51
CA ASP A 13 26.53 -22.89 -35.34
C ASP A 13 27.03 -21.61 -34.66
N GLU A 14 26.18 -20.94 -33.89
CA GLU A 14 26.53 -19.72 -33.14
C GLU A 14 27.47 -20.00 -31.96
N ILE A 15 27.44 -21.21 -31.42
CA ILE A 15 28.33 -21.64 -30.34
C ILE A 15 29.80 -21.59 -30.80
N ARG A 16 30.06 -21.90 -32.08
CA ARG A 16 31.43 -21.88 -32.65
C ARG A 16 32.06 -20.50 -32.68
N PHE A 17 31.24 -19.45 -32.74
CA PHE A 17 31.67 -18.05 -32.76
C PHE A 17 31.74 -17.41 -31.37
N SER A 18 31.40 -18.15 -30.31
CA SER A 18 31.56 -17.67 -28.94
C SER A 18 33.04 -17.63 -28.54
N GLY A 19 33.43 -16.62 -27.75
CA GLY A 19 34.78 -16.54 -27.20
C GLY A 19 35.04 -17.59 -26.11
N GLU A 20 36.30 -17.93 -25.88
CA GLU A 20 36.70 -18.66 -24.65
C GLU A 20 36.55 -17.71 -23.44
N PRO A 21 35.93 -18.10 -22.31
CA PRO A 21 35.57 -19.44 -21.86
C PRO A 21 34.10 -19.88 -22.13
N GLU A 22 33.29 -19.05 -22.80
CA GLU A 22 31.86 -19.34 -23.05
C GLU A 22 31.68 -20.60 -23.90
N LYS A 23 32.49 -20.72 -24.96
CA LYS A 23 32.45 -21.87 -25.89
C LYS A 23 32.68 -23.21 -25.18
N LYS A 24 33.74 -23.31 -24.37
CA LYS A 24 34.06 -24.52 -23.59
C LYS A 24 32.90 -24.97 -22.69
N ILE A 25 32.19 -24.01 -22.08
CA ILE A 25 31.04 -24.30 -21.21
C ILE A 25 29.83 -24.77 -22.02
N LEU A 26 29.53 -24.11 -23.15
CA LEU A 26 28.42 -24.48 -24.03
C LEU A 26 28.61 -25.88 -24.65
N GLU A 27 29.82 -26.20 -25.10
CA GLU A 27 30.16 -27.54 -25.61
C GLU A 27 30.10 -28.61 -24.51
N GLY A 28 30.58 -28.28 -23.30
CA GLY A 28 30.47 -29.16 -22.13
C GLY A 28 29.01 -29.45 -21.75
N LEU A 29 28.13 -28.45 -21.86
CA LEU A 29 26.70 -28.62 -21.63
C LEU A 29 26.06 -29.52 -22.68
N LEU A 30 26.35 -29.31 -23.97
CA LEU A 30 25.85 -30.16 -25.06
C LEU A 30 26.31 -31.62 -24.93
N ARG A 31 27.54 -31.86 -24.49
CA ARG A 31 28.13 -33.20 -24.37
C ARG A 31 27.53 -34.00 -23.20
N ASN A 32 27.24 -33.34 -22.07
CA ASN A 32 26.84 -34.02 -20.84
C ASN A 32 25.32 -34.06 -20.60
N TYR A 33 24.56 -33.13 -21.20
CA TYR A 33 23.13 -32.99 -20.95
C TYR A 33 22.34 -33.11 -22.28
N PRO A 34 21.81 -34.31 -22.60
CA PRO A 34 20.99 -34.47 -23.79
C PRO A 34 19.71 -33.63 -23.68
N ASN A 35 19.16 -33.21 -24.82
CA ASN A 35 17.95 -32.39 -24.92
C ASN A 35 18.02 -30.99 -24.29
N ILE A 36 19.22 -30.50 -23.95
CA ILE A 36 19.39 -29.17 -23.34
C ILE A 36 19.02 -28.00 -24.28
N GLN A 37 18.93 -28.22 -25.59
CA GLN A 37 18.42 -27.20 -26.52
C GLN A 37 16.88 -27.21 -26.58
N SER A 38 16.26 -28.39 -26.51
CA SER A 38 14.80 -28.55 -26.65
C SER A 38 14.03 -28.09 -25.41
N SER A 39 14.56 -28.31 -24.20
CA SER A 39 13.87 -27.96 -22.95
C SER A 39 14.84 -27.69 -21.79
N PRO A 40 14.41 -27.01 -20.71
CA PRO A 40 15.25 -26.81 -19.54
C PRO A 40 15.56 -28.13 -18.81
N VAL A 41 16.84 -28.50 -18.79
CA VAL A 41 17.36 -29.72 -18.16
C VAL A 41 18.00 -29.38 -16.82
N VAL A 42 17.87 -30.29 -15.85
CA VAL A 42 18.56 -30.17 -14.56
C VAL A 42 20.06 -30.39 -14.78
N ILE A 43 20.87 -29.45 -14.31
CA ILE A 43 22.33 -29.52 -14.42
C ILE A 43 22.97 -29.66 -13.03
N ASP A 44 24.10 -30.36 -12.99
CA ASP A 44 25.01 -30.37 -11.85
C ASP A 44 26.24 -29.50 -12.16
N PRO A 45 26.32 -28.27 -11.63
CA PRO A 45 27.46 -27.38 -11.83
C PRO A 45 28.75 -27.93 -11.23
N TYR A 46 28.69 -28.78 -10.20
CA TYR A 46 29.88 -29.37 -9.60
C TYR A 46 30.48 -30.42 -10.53
N PHE A 47 29.67 -31.35 -11.03
CA PHE A 47 30.11 -32.33 -12.03
C PHE A 47 30.69 -31.66 -13.28
N LEU A 48 30.01 -30.63 -13.81
CA LEU A 48 30.46 -29.91 -14.99
C LEU A 48 31.78 -29.14 -14.75
N SER A 49 31.96 -28.60 -13.54
CA SER A 49 33.20 -27.91 -13.17
C SER A 49 34.42 -28.82 -13.18
N ILE A 50 34.27 -30.08 -12.73
CA ILE A 50 35.32 -31.10 -12.75
C ILE A 50 35.67 -31.49 -14.19
N GLN A 51 34.66 -31.74 -15.02
CA GLN A 51 34.84 -32.14 -16.43
C GLN A 51 35.53 -31.06 -17.27
N LEU A 52 35.28 -29.78 -16.96
CA LEU A 52 35.82 -28.66 -17.72
C LEU A 52 37.08 -28.05 -17.09
N GLU A 53 37.53 -28.53 -15.93
CA GLU A 53 38.66 -27.95 -15.18
C GLU A 53 38.48 -26.45 -14.92
N VAL A 54 37.26 -26.02 -14.58
CA VAL A 54 36.91 -24.63 -14.27
C VAL A 54 36.37 -24.57 -12.85
N SER A 55 36.60 -23.48 -12.11
CA SER A 55 36.00 -23.30 -10.79
C SER A 55 34.47 -23.21 -10.86
N THR A 56 33.78 -23.77 -9.86
CA THR A 56 32.31 -23.70 -9.79
C THR A 56 31.77 -22.28 -9.76
N SER A 57 32.52 -21.33 -9.20
CA SER A 57 32.19 -19.89 -9.22
C SER A 57 32.27 -19.31 -10.62
N SER A 58 33.38 -19.51 -11.33
CA SER A 58 33.57 -19.01 -12.70
C SER A 58 32.57 -19.61 -13.69
N LEU A 59 32.23 -20.90 -13.53
CA LEU A 59 31.19 -21.56 -14.30
C LEU A 59 29.83 -20.87 -14.11
N ARG A 60 29.44 -20.59 -12.85
CA ARG A 60 28.17 -19.92 -12.54
C ARG A 60 28.13 -18.50 -13.08
N GLU A 61 29.19 -17.71 -12.89
CA GLU A 61 29.29 -16.35 -13.42
C GLU A 61 29.15 -16.33 -14.94
N THR A 62 29.78 -17.29 -15.63
CA THR A 62 29.69 -17.37 -17.09
C THR A 62 28.29 -17.78 -17.56
N LEU A 63 27.64 -18.71 -16.86
CA LEU A 63 26.24 -19.08 -17.14
C LEU A 63 25.28 -17.91 -16.90
N GLU A 64 25.51 -17.10 -15.86
CA GLU A 64 24.73 -15.89 -15.59
C GLU A 64 24.95 -14.83 -16.68
N LYS A 65 26.19 -14.63 -17.14
CA LYS A 65 26.50 -13.74 -18.28
C LYS A 65 25.79 -14.20 -19.56
N LEU A 66 25.87 -15.49 -19.89
CA LEU A 66 25.18 -16.08 -21.04
C LEU A 66 23.65 -15.96 -20.93
N SER A 67 23.12 -15.97 -19.71
CA SER A 67 21.69 -15.75 -19.46
C SER A 67 21.25 -14.31 -19.64
N ILE A 68 22.08 -13.34 -19.26
CA ILE A 68 21.82 -11.91 -19.53
C ILE A 68 21.84 -11.66 -21.05
N GLN A 69 22.76 -12.31 -21.77
CA GLN A 69 22.85 -12.24 -23.24
C GLN A 69 21.73 -13.00 -23.97
N LYS A 70 20.81 -13.65 -23.25
CA LYS A 70 19.72 -14.50 -23.80
C LYS A 70 20.21 -15.68 -24.64
N LYS A 71 21.46 -16.11 -24.47
CA LYS A 71 22.02 -17.28 -25.16
C LYS A 71 21.69 -18.60 -24.46
N VAL A 72 21.62 -18.57 -23.13
CA VAL A 72 21.29 -19.71 -22.27
C VAL A 72 20.23 -19.29 -21.28
N LEU A 73 19.14 -20.05 -21.14
CA LEU A 73 18.24 -19.89 -20.00
C LEU A 73 18.86 -20.61 -18.80
N TYR A 74 19.49 -19.88 -17.88
CA TYR A 74 20.02 -20.44 -16.64
C TYR A 74 19.13 -20.07 -15.45
N LEU A 75 18.51 -21.09 -14.84
CA LEU A 75 17.66 -20.95 -13.66
C LEU A 75 18.46 -21.41 -12.44
N ASN A 76 19.08 -20.44 -11.77
CA ASN A 76 19.74 -20.70 -10.50
C ASN A 76 18.68 -21.07 -9.46
N SER A 77 18.83 -22.25 -8.86
CA SER A 77 17.94 -22.77 -7.82
C SER A 77 17.79 -21.83 -6.60
N SER A 78 18.75 -20.92 -6.38
CA SER A 78 18.70 -19.96 -5.28
C SER A 78 17.67 -18.84 -5.46
N LYS A 79 17.20 -18.57 -6.68
CA LYS A 79 16.24 -17.52 -6.98
C LYS A 79 14.98 -18.13 -7.58
N LEU A 80 13.97 -18.33 -6.74
CA LEU A 80 12.63 -18.67 -7.20
C LEU A 80 12.14 -17.53 -8.12
N SER A 81 12.05 -17.79 -9.42
CA SER A 81 11.53 -16.82 -10.39
C SER A 81 10.21 -17.34 -10.95
N LEU A 82 9.15 -16.55 -10.77
CA LEU A 82 7.85 -16.78 -11.36
C LEU A 82 7.78 -16.02 -12.69
N ARG A 83 7.35 -16.70 -13.75
CA ARG A 83 7.09 -16.10 -15.05
C ARG A 83 5.72 -16.57 -15.55
N PHE A 84 4.97 -15.67 -16.18
CA PHE A 84 3.76 -16.05 -16.89
C PHE A 84 4.15 -16.89 -18.12
N LEU A 85 3.38 -17.97 -18.38
CA LEU A 85 3.64 -18.90 -19.48
C LEU A 85 3.28 -18.31 -20.84
N GLU A 86 2.37 -17.34 -20.85
CA GLU A 86 1.86 -16.71 -22.06
C GLU A 86 2.43 -15.31 -22.24
N ILE A 87 2.86 -15.03 -23.46
CA ILE A 87 3.24 -13.69 -23.91
C ILE A 87 1.95 -12.92 -24.16
N TRP A 88 1.88 -11.68 -23.69
CA TRP A 88 0.68 -10.84 -23.88
C TRP A 88 0.44 -10.59 -25.37
N ASP A 89 -0.77 -10.90 -25.85
CA ASP A 89 -1.17 -10.53 -27.21
C ASP A 89 -1.36 -9.01 -27.28
N LYS A 90 -0.58 -8.35 -28.15
CA LYS A 90 -0.64 -6.90 -28.35
C LYS A 90 -2.03 -6.43 -28.80
N LYS A 91 -2.85 -7.32 -29.36
CA LYS A 91 -4.23 -7.02 -29.77
C LYS A 91 -5.18 -6.79 -28.59
N GLU A 92 -4.85 -7.27 -27.39
CA GLU A 92 -5.68 -7.08 -26.19
C GLU A 92 -5.41 -5.77 -25.45
N ILE A 93 -4.30 -5.10 -25.75
CA ILE A 93 -3.87 -3.84 -25.11
C ILE A 93 -4.98 -2.76 -25.16
N PRO A 94 -5.67 -2.51 -26.30
CA PRO A 94 -6.72 -1.50 -26.34
C PRO A 94 -7.89 -1.78 -25.39
N LYS A 95 -8.35 -3.04 -25.29
CA LYS A 95 -9.43 -3.45 -24.38
C LYS A 95 -9.01 -3.31 -22.91
N LEU A 96 -7.75 -3.59 -22.61
CA LEU A 96 -7.19 -3.38 -21.27
C LEU A 96 -7.13 -1.90 -20.92
N TRP A 97 -6.83 -1.04 -21.90
CA TRP A 97 -6.83 0.41 -21.72
C TRP A 97 -8.23 0.95 -21.44
N GLU A 98 -9.25 0.49 -22.17
CA GLU A 98 -10.65 0.83 -21.89
C GLU A 98 -11.07 0.44 -20.47
N ARG A 99 -10.71 -0.78 -20.04
CA ARG A 99 -10.96 -1.24 -18.66
C ARG A 99 -10.23 -0.39 -17.63
N PHE A 100 -8.98 -0.04 -17.89
CA PHE A 100 -8.18 0.82 -17.02
C PHE A 100 -8.85 2.19 -16.85
N ASN A 101 -9.26 2.82 -17.95
CA ASN A 101 -9.94 4.12 -17.91
C ASN A 101 -11.26 4.05 -17.13
N ALA A 102 -12.04 2.98 -17.31
CA ALA A 102 -13.28 2.78 -16.56
C ALA A 102 -13.04 2.65 -15.04
N ILE A 103 -11.98 1.95 -14.64
CA ILE A 103 -11.58 1.84 -13.23
C ILE A 103 -11.16 3.21 -12.68
N GLU A 104 -10.39 3.98 -13.46
CA GLU A 104 -9.95 5.31 -13.06
C GLU A 104 -11.12 6.30 -12.93
N GLU A 105 -12.06 6.27 -13.88
CA GLU A 105 -13.27 7.10 -13.84
C GLU A 105 -14.13 6.81 -12.62
N GLU A 106 -14.37 5.53 -12.32
CA GLU A 106 -15.13 5.11 -11.13
C GLU A 106 -14.41 5.52 -9.83
N ALA A 107 -13.07 5.39 -9.78
CA ALA A 107 -12.29 5.84 -8.64
C ALA A 107 -12.37 7.37 -8.44
N ASN A 108 -12.33 8.13 -9.53
CA ASN A 108 -12.48 9.59 -9.51
C ASN A 108 -13.89 10.01 -9.06
N LYS A 109 -14.93 9.32 -9.54
CA LYS A 109 -16.31 9.54 -9.11
C LYS A 109 -16.46 9.32 -7.61
N LYS A 110 -15.99 8.18 -7.08
CA LYS A 110 -16.01 7.88 -5.64
C LYS A 110 -15.28 8.92 -4.80
N ARG A 111 -14.13 9.42 -5.26
CA ARG A 111 -13.41 10.51 -4.57
C ARG A 111 -14.24 11.80 -4.51
N LYS A 112 -14.85 12.20 -5.63
CA LYS A 112 -15.71 13.40 -5.68
C LYS A 112 -16.92 13.27 -4.75
N GLU A 113 -17.57 12.12 -4.72
CA GLU A 113 -18.69 11.84 -3.83
C GLU A 113 -18.27 11.87 -2.35
N MET A 114 -17.07 11.39 -2.02
CA MET A 114 -16.52 11.48 -0.67
C MET A 114 -16.17 12.93 -0.27
N LEU A 115 -15.59 13.71 -1.19
CA LEU A 115 -15.34 15.14 -0.95
C LEU A 115 -16.65 15.90 -0.71
N TYR A 116 -17.68 15.60 -1.50
CA TYR A 116 -19.02 16.15 -1.30
C TYR A 116 -19.60 15.73 0.06
N PHE A 117 -19.45 14.47 0.46
CA PHE A 117 -19.90 13.99 1.77
C PHE A 117 -19.26 14.73 2.95
N VAL A 118 -17.95 14.99 2.88
CA VAL A 118 -17.22 15.69 3.95
C VAL A 118 -17.47 17.21 3.93
N GLY A 119 -17.58 17.80 2.75
CA GLY A 119 -17.72 19.25 2.58
C GLY A 119 -19.15 19.78 2.72
N ASN A 120 -20.17 18.92 2.64
CA ASN A 120 -21.56 19.37 2.74
C ASN A 120 -22.01 19.50 4.19
N SER A 121 -22.49 20.69 4.55
CA SER A 121 -23.06 21.00 5.87
C SER A 121 -24.57 21.28 5.84
N GLU A 122 -25.21 21.13 4.69
CA GLU A 122 -26.62 21.49 4.48
C GLU A 122 -27.55 20.27 4.49
N HIS A 123 -27.07 19.13 3.98
CA HIS A 123 -27.85 17.91 3.83
C HIS A 123 -27.53 16.91 4.95
N CYS A 124 -28.56 16.20 5.40
CA CYS A 124 -28.41 15.16 6.41
C CYS A 124 -27.38 14.10 5.96
N ARG A 125 -26.34 13.83 6.77
CA ARG A 125 -25.30 12.83 6.46
C ARG A 125 -25.88 11.45 6.11
N ALA A 126 -26.86 10.97 6.88
CA ALA A 126 -27.51 9.68 6.62
C ALA A 126 -28.32 9.65 5.31
N GLN A 127 -28.90 10.78 4.89
CA GLN A 127 -29.61 10.90 3.63
C GLN A 127 -28.62 10.86 2.44
N MET A 128 -27.47 11.52 2.58
CA MET A 128 -26.41 11.48 1.57
C MET A 128 -25.86 10.06 1.37
N LEU A 129 -25.63 9.31 2.46
CA LEU A 129 -25.20 7.90 2.37
C LEU A 129 -26.24 7.02 1.68
N ARG A 130 -27.51 7.20 2.01
CA ARG A 130 -28.60 6.46 1.35
C ARG A 130 -28.67 6.77 -0.13
N TYR A 131 -28.54 8.04 -0.51
CA TYR A 131 -28.50 8.45 -1.92
C TYR A 131 -27.32 7.82 -2.66
N TYR A 132 -26.13 7.81 -2.07
CA TYR A 132 -24.95 7.14 -2.61
C TYR A 132 -25.20 5.64 -2.91
N PHE A 133 -25.92 4.95 -2.04
CA PHE A 133 -26.32 3.55 -2.23
C PHE A 133 -27.64 3.36 -3.00
N ASN A 134 -28.09 4.37 -3.76
CA ASN A 134 -29.31 4.36 -4.56
C ASN A 134 -30.60 4.06 -3.77
N GLN A 135 -30.65 4.44 -2.48
CA GLN A 135 -31.84 4.34 -1.65
C GLN A 135 -32.60 5.67 -1.64
N THR A 136 -33.75 5.72 -2.30
CA THR A 136 -34.44 6.98 -2.68
C THR A 136 -35.40 7.56 -1.63
N LYS A 137 -35.77 6.80 -0.58
CA LYS A 137 -36.71 7.27 0.45
C LYS A 137 -35.98 7.51 1.75
N SER A 138 -35.74 8.76 2.12
CA SER A 138 -35.35 9.05 3.50
C SER A 138 -35.76 10.44 3.95
N LYS A 139 -36.37 10.47 5.15
CA LYS A 139 -36.50 11.67 5.96
C LYS A 139 -35.13 11.98 6.58
N SER A 140 -34.92 13.23 6.98
CA SER A 140 -33.75 13.62 7.76
C SER A 140 -33.61 12.74 9.02
N CYS A 141 -32.39 12.34 9.37
CA CYS A 141 -32.17 11.37 10.45
C CYS A 141 -32.33 11.94 11.85
N GLY A 142 -32.28 13.27 12.01
CA GLY A 142 -32.43 13.94 13.31
C GLY A 142 -31.30 13.71 14.31
N ILE A 143 -30.24 12.96 13.96
CA ILE A 143 -29.16 12.60 14.90
C ILE A 143 -27.74 12.92 14.41
N CYS A 144 -27.56 13.28 13.13
CA CYS A 144 -26.26 13.73 12.62
C CYS A 144 -25.99 15.20 12.98
N ASP A 145 -24.73 15.59 12.89
CA ASP A 145 -24.20 16.95 13.03
C ASP A 145 -24.93 18.01 12.18
N VAL A 146 -25.45 17.64 11.01
CA VAL A 146 -26.23 18.57 10.17
C VAL A 146 -27.67 18.73 10.67
N CYS A 147 -28.32 17.64 11.09
CA CYS A 147 -29.71 17.69 11.58
C CYS A 147 -29.84 18.23 13.01
N LYS A 148 -28.80 18.01 13.81
CA LYS A 148 -28.61 18.63 15.11
C LYS A 148 -27.39 19.53 14.96
N PRO A 149 -27.54 20.74 14.38
CA PRO A 149 -26.48 21.72 14.50
C PRO A 149 -26.19 21.83 15.99
N TYR A 150 -24.94 21.55 16.35
CA TYR A 150 -24.55 21.48 17.75
C TYR A 150 -25.05 22.73 18.48
N TYR A 151 -25.50 22.47 19.71
CA TYR A 151 -25.95 23.42 20.71
C TYR A 151 -25.10 24.69 20.69
N LYS A 152 -25.74 25.83 20.98
CA LYS A 152 -25.17 27.20 20.91
C LYS A 152 -23.67 27.20 21.22
N PRO A 153 -22.85 27.92 20.41
CA PRO A 153 -21.42 28.05 20.68
C PRO A 153 -21.22 28.42 22.14
N ILE A 154 -20.32 27.68 22.81
CA ILE A 154 -19.94 27.92 24.19
C ILE A 154 -19.59 29.41 24.29
N GLU A 155 -20.35 30.18 25.07
CA GLU A 155 -19.97 31.54 25.45
C GLU A 155 -18.77 31.41 26.38
N THR A 156 -17.59 31.32 25.79
CA THR A 156 -16.32 31.07 26.46
C THR A 156 -15.99 32.14 27.50
N ASN A 157 -16.52 33.35 27.34
CA ASN A 157 -16.37 34.44 28.29
C ASN A 157 -16.96 34.09 29.66
N ALA A 158 -18.16 33.50 29.71
CA ALA A 158 -18.79 33.10 30.96
C ALA A 158 -18.00 31.98 31.65
N LEU A 159 -17.48 31.01 30.88
CA LEU A 159 -16.62 29.95 31.41
C LEU A 159 -15.33 30.49 32.03
N LEU A 160 -14.67 31.42 31.33
CA LEU A 160 -13.43 32.03 31.80
C LEU A 160 -13.65 32.86 33.06
N GLU A 161 -14.77 33.58 33.19
CA GLU A 161 -15.10 34.30 34.43
C GLU A 161 -15.31 33.37 35.62
N VAL A 162 -15.94 32.21 35.41
CA VAL A 162 -16.10 31.19 36.47
C VAL A 162 -14.74 30.63 36.89
N LEU A 163 -13.91 30.24 35.92
CA LEU A 163 -12.59 29.64 36.18
C LEU A 163 -11.55 30.63 36.72
N LYS A 164 -11.77 31.95 36.57
CA LYS A 164 -10.97 33.00 37.22
C LYS A 164 -11.29 33.17 38.69
N LYS A 165 -12.52 32.86 39.11
CA LYS A 165 -12.97 33.03 40.51
C LYS A 165 -12.58 31.85 41.37
N GLU A 166 -12.87 30.64 40.89
CA GLU A 166 -12.67 29.40 41.66
C GLU A 166 -12.25 28.27 40.73
N GLU A 167 -11.49 27.32 41.26
CA GLU A 167 -11.29 26.05 40.57
C GLU A 167 -12.58 25.24 40.55
N LYS A 168 -12.88 24.60 39.42
CA LYS A 168 -14.08 23.78 39.26
C LYS A 168 -13.76 22.44 38.60
N SER A 169 -14.45 21.38 39.03
CA SER A 169 -14.41 20.09 38.36
C SER A 169 -15.25 20.11 37.07
N LEU A 170 -15.06 19.11 36.21
CA LEU A 170 -15.88 18.95 35.02
C LEU A 170 -17.37 18.75 35.39
N GLU A 171 -17.67 18.02 36.46
CA GLU A 171 -19.06 17.82 36.91
C GLU A 171 -19.69 19.14 37.39
N GLU A 172 -18.94 19.97 38.12
CA GLU A 172 -19.41 21.27 38.60
C GLU A 172 -19.67 22.25 37.44
N LEU A 173 -18.81 22.23 36.42
CA LEU A 173 -19.02 23.04 35.21
C LEU A 173 -20.27 22.59 34.43
N LEU A 174 -20.54 21.28 34.38
CA LEU A 174 -21.77 20.78 33.76
C LEU A 174 -23.04 21.13 34.54
N LEU A 175 -22.96 21.28 35.86
CA LEU A 175 -24.07 21.77 36.68
C LEU A 175 -24.36 23.25 36.42
N LEU A 176 -23.32 24.07 36.24
CA LEU A 176 -23.45 25.50 35.92
C LEU A 176 -23.89 25.74 34.48
N PHE A 177 -23.52 24.84 33.57
CA PHE A 177 -23.83 24.92 32.14
C PHE A 177 -24.54 23.65 31.64
N PRO A 178 -25.79 23.38 32.07
CA PRO A 178 -26.50 22.13 31.78
C PRO A 178 -26.85 21.95 30.29
N ASN A 179 -26.84 23.04 29.52
CA ASN A 179 -27.11 23.03 28.07
C ASN A 179 -25.86 22.72 27.24
N TRP A 180 -24.70 22.47 27.85
CA TRP A 180 -23.44 22.22 27.15
C TRP A 180 -23.17 20.73 26.96
N ASN A 181 -22.53 20.39 25.85
CA ASN A 181 -22.12 19.03 25.56
C ASN A 181 -20.87 18.65 26.38
N PRO A 182 -20.92 17.57 27.20
CA PRO A 182 -19.78 17.14 28.00
C PRO A 182 -18.51 16.88 27.20
N LYS A 183 -18.63 16.33 25.98
CA LYS A 183 -17.48 16.01 25.14
C LYS A 183 -16.79 17.26 24.58
N GLU A 184 -17.58 18.25 24.18
CA GLU A 184 -17.06 19.51 23.64
C GLU A 184 -16.43 20.36 24.73
N LEU A 185 -17.06 20.41 25.92
CA LEU A 185 -16.49 21.06 27.10
C LEU A 185 -15.14 20.44 27.48
N ALA A 186 -15.06 19.10 27.49
CA ALA A 186 -13.79 18.40 27.77
C ALA A 186 -12.71 18.72 26.72
N LEU A 187 -13.06 18.72 25.43
CA LEU A 187 -12.15 19.09 24.35
C LEU A 187 -11.66 20.54 24.46
N LEU A 188 -12.56 21.47 24.78
CA LEU A 188 -12.26 22.88 24.98
C LEU A 188 -11.29 23.08 26.15
N LEU A 189 -11.56 22.44 27.30
CA LEU A 189 -10.68 22.52 28.48
C LEU A 189 -9.30 21.92 28.20
N ASN A 190 -9.23 20.78 27.49
CA ASN A 190 -7.95 20.20 27.08
C ASN A 190 -7.17 21.13 26.14
N HIS A 191 -7.86 21.77 25.19
CA HIS A 191 -7.26 22.74 24.28
C HIS A 191 -6.73 23.98 25.04
N TRP A 192 -7.50 24.55 25.97
CA TRP A 192 -7.06 25.68 26.79
C TRP A 192 -5.93 25.33 27.76
N HIS A 193 -5.90 24.09 28.25
CA HIS A 193 -4.79 23.61 29.06
C HIS A 193 -3.50 23.53 28.23
N PHE A 194 -3.59 23.00 27.01
CA PHE A 194 -2.47 22.97 26.06
C PHE A 194 -1.97 24.38 25.69
N GLU A 195 -2.89 25.33 25.51
CA GLU A 195 -2.56 26.75 25.26
C GLU A 195 -2.07 27.51 26.51
N ASN A 196 -1.90 26.85 27.66
CA ASN A 196 -1.52 27.44 28.94
C ASN A 196 -2.48 28.51 29.49
N LYS A 197 -3.73 28.57 29.01
CA LYS A 197 -4.78 29.48 29.52
C LYS A 197 -5.37 28.99 30.85
N ILE A 198 -5.39 27.68 31.07
CA ILE A 198 -5.90 27.05 32.29
C ILE A 198 -4.93 25.99 32.82
N ILE A 199 -4.92 25.79 34.14
CA ILE A 199 -4.17 24.74 34.82
C ILE A 199 -5.15 23.66 35.25
N LYS A 200 -4.77 22.41 35.03
CA LYS A 200 -5.44 21.25 35.61
C LYS A 200 -4.71 20.85 36.89
N THR A 201 -5.40 20.82 38.02
CA THR A 201 -4.80 20.47 39.32
C THR A 201 -4.74 18.95 39.52
N GLU A 202 -4.07 18.51 40.59
CA GLU A 202 -4.00 17.11 40.99
C GLU A 202 -5.37 16.51 41.37
N HIS A 203 -6.35 17.36 41.72
CA HIS A 203 -7.71 16.95 42.06
C HIS A 203 -8.66 16.91 40.85
N ASN A 204 -8.12 16.95 39.61
CA ASN A 204 -8.90 16.93 38.37
C ASN A 204 -9.87 18.14 38.24
N THR A 205 -9.53 19.26 38.89
CA THR A 205 -10.20 20.56 38.75
C THR A 205 -9.43 21.46 37.78
N TYR A 206 -10.11 22.46 37.24
CA TYR A 206 -9.58 23.43 36.28
C TYR A 206 -9.60 24.83 36.91
N LEU A 207 -8.50 25.59 36.74
CA LEU A 207 -8.35 26.97 37.20
C LEU A 207 -7.76 27.83 36.07
N CYS A 208 -8.19 29.09 35.93
CA CYS A 208 -7.57 30.01 35.00
C CYS A 208 -6.15 30.37 35.45
N LYS A 209 -5.18 30.31 34.53
CA LYS A 209 -3.84 30.86 34.76
C LYS A 209 -3.93 32.36 34.49
N LEU A 210 -3.70 33.19 35.52
CA LEU A 210 -3.57 34.64 35.34
C LEU A 210 -2.33 34.98 34.52
#